data_AF-A0A3N6QCT8-F1
#
_entry.id   AF-A0A3N6QCT8-F1
#
_cell.length_a   1.000
_cell.length_b   1.000
_cell.length_c   1.000
_cell.angle_alpha   90.00
_cell.angle_beta   90.00
_cell.angle_gamma   90.00
#
_symmetry.space_group_name_H-M   'P 1'
#
loop_
_entity.id
_entity.type
_entity.pdbx_description
1 polymer ?
#
loop_
_entity_poly.entity_id
_entity_poly.type
_entity_poly.pdbx_seq_one_letter_code
_entity_poly.pdbx_strand_id
1 'polypeptide(L)'
;MIDMHHKITSYKGPFRENVEAFRKADLVDLSMGKISFGIKQQFIEENYRRFPLRGFHFTILSAFFRHIVKHPLNPLPMMKK
;
A
#
# COMPACT_ATOMS: atom_id res chain seq x y z
N MET A 1 -13.97 3.81 -0.39
CA MET A 1 -12.66 3.28 0.05
C MET A 1 -12.81 1.77 0.15
N ILE A 2 -11.93 0.98 -0.47
CA ILE A 2 -12.04 -0.48 -0.43
C ILE A 2 -11.64 -0.94 0.97
N ASP A 3 -12.48 -1.70 1.65
CA ASP A 3 -12.14 -2.20 2.98
C ASP A 3 -10.99 -3.22 2.89
N MET A 4 -10.16 -3.30 3.93
CA MET A 4 -9.08 -4.30 4.06
C MET A 4 -7.86 -4.20 3.11
N HIS A 5 -7.77 -3.21 2.21
CA HIS A 5 -6.59 -3.10 1.32
C HIS A 5 -5.26 -2.75 2.03
N HIS A 6 -5.31 -2.19 3.25
CA HIS A 6 -4.12 -1.98 4.08
C HIS A 6 -3.72 -3.20 4.93
N LYS A 7 -4.41 -4.34 4.76
CA LYS A 7 -4.09 -5.55 5.53
C LYS A 7 -2.68 -6.01 5.19
N ILE A 8 -1.85 -6.21 6.21
CA ILE A 8 -0.46 -6.64 6.01
C ILE A 8 -0.43 -8.11 5.54
N THR A 9 -1.32 -8.93 6.09
CA THR A 9 -1.46 -10.35 5.77
C THR A 9 -2.45 -10.59 4.65
N SER A 10 -2.36 -11.75 4.00
CA SER A 10 -3.30 -12.15 2.96
C SER A 10 -4.74 -12.17 3.48
N TYR A 11 -5.63 -11.56 2.71
CA TYR A 11 -7.05 -11.52 2.97
C TYR A 11 -7.75 -12.82 2.49
N LYS A 12 -8.72 -13.29 3.27
CA LYS A 12 -9.43 -14.57 3.05
C LYS A 12 -10.96 -14.45 3.05
N GLY A 13 -11.51 -13.23 3.16
CA GLY A 13 -12.95 -13.00 3.27
C GLY A 13 -13.66 -12.79 1.92
N PRO A 14 -14.91 -12.29 1.93
CA PRO A 14 -15.69 -11.98 0.72
C PRO A 14 -14.96 -11.02 -0.22
N PHE A 15 -15.15 -11.19 -1.54
CA PHE A 15 -14.46 -10.40 -2.57
C PHE A 15 -12.92 -10.51 -2.52
N ARG A 16 -12.41 -11.65 -2.05
CA ARG A 16 -10.98 -11.92 -1.87
C ARG A 16 -10.12 -11.49 -3.04
N GLU A 17 -10.52 -11.80 -4.27
CA GLU A 17 -9.74 -11.52 -5.47
C GLU A 17 -9.52 -10.02 -5.65
N ASN A 18 -10.60 -9.23 -5.54
CA ASN A 18 -10.54 -7.77 -5.62
C ASN A 18 -9.71 -7.19 -4.48
N VAL A 19 -9.99 -7.61 -3.24
CA VAL A 19 -9.27 -7.09 -2.06
C VAL A 19 -7.77 -7.40 -2.14
N GLU A 20 -7.39 -8.63 -2.53
CA GLU A 20 -5.99 -9.01 -2.71
C GLU A 20 -5.33 -8.23 -3.86
N ALA A 21 -6.04 -7.96 -4.95
CA ALA A 21 -5.52 -7.16 -6.06
C ALA A 21 -5.14 -5.75 -5.58
N PHE A 22 -6.05 -5.07 -4.88
CA PHE A 22 -5.76 -3.74 -4.32
C PHE A 22 -4.69 -3.77 -3.23
N ARG A 23 -4.74 -4.73 -2.31
CA ARG A 23 -3.76 -4.87 -1.22
C ARG A 23 -2.34 -5.11 -1.75
N LYS A 24 -2.20 -5.94 -2.79
CA LYS A 24 -0.91 -6.21 -3.42
C LYS A 24 -0.41 -5.00 -4.21
N ALA A 25 -1.28 -4.35 -4.99
CA ALA A 25 -0.90 -3.15 -5.73
C ALA A 25 -0.43 -2.03 -4.79
N ASP A 26 -1.16 -1.79 -3.69
CA ASP A 26 -0.79 -0.81 -2.67
C ASP A 26 0.58 -1.13 -2.04
N LEU A 27 0.84 -2.40 -1.70
CA LEU A 27 2.15 -2.83 -1.20
C LEU A 27 3.28 -2.72 -2.24
N VAL A 28 3.00 -2.94 -3.52
CA VAL A 28 3.97 -2.71 -4.61
C VAL A 28 4.37 -1.24 -4.63
N ASP A 29 3.40 -0.32 -4.64
CA ASP A 29 3.64 1.12 -4.69
C ASP A 29 4.34 1.63 -3.42
N LEU A 30 3.86 1.24 -2.23
CA LEU A 30 4.46 1.61 -0.94
C LEU A 30 5.91 1.12 -0.82
N SER A 31 6.21 -0.07 -1.35
CA SER A 31 7.57 -0.63 -1.35
C SER A 31 8.46 -0.13 -2.49
N MET A 32 7.97 0.80 -3.32
CA MET A 32 8.66 1.26 -4.54
C MET A 32 9.04 0.11 -5.49
N GLY A 33 8.17 -0.91 -5.58
CA GLY A 33 8.37 -2.09 -6.42
C GLY A 33 9.25 -3.19 -5.82
N LYS A 34 9.81 -3.02 -4.60
CA LYS A 34 10.64 -4.05 -3.96
C LYS A 34 9.87 -5.33 -3.63
N ILE A 35 8.57 -5.21 -3.36
CA ILE A 35 7.64 -6.33 -3.21
C ILE A 35 6.81 -6.41 -4.50
N SER A 36 6.97 -7.48 -5.29
CA SER A 36 6.34 -7.58 -6.62
C SER A 36 5.23 -8.62 -6.74
N PHE A 37 5.09 -9.54 -5.76
CA PHE A 37 4.13 -10.65 -5.80
C PHE A 37 4.17 -11.48 -7.10
N GLY A 38 5.35 -11.61 -7.72
CA GLY A 38 5.53 -12.35 -8.98
C GLY A 38 5.35 -11.51 -10.25
N ILE A 39 5.04 -10.22 -10.13
CA ILE A 39 5.03 -9.29 -11.26
C ILE A 39 6.49 -9.07 -11.72
N LYS A 40 6.70 -9.08 -13.04
CA LYS A 40 8.03 -8.80 -13.63
C LYS A 40 8.47 -7.38 -13.29
N GLN A 41 9.70 -7.21 -12.81
CA GLN A 41 10.24 -5.91 -12.41
C GLN A 41 10.18 -4.88 -13.55
N GLN A 42 10.51 -5.30 -14.78
CA GLN A 42 10.42 -4.45 -15.97
C GLN A 42 9.02 -3.84 -16.16
N PHE A 43 7.96 -4.61 -15.89
CA PHE A 43 6.59 -4.13 -16.02
C PHE A 43 6.27 -3.05 -14.97
N ILE A 44 6.76 -3.22 -13.74
CA ILE A 44 6.59 -2.22 -12.66
C ILE A 44 7.31 -0.92 -13.04
N GLU A 45 8.53 -1.01 -13.56
CA GLU A 45 9.31 0.16 -13.99
C GLU A 45 8.69 0.88 -15.19
N GLU A 46 8.19 0.14 -16.18
CA GLU A 46 7.39 0.70 -17.28
C GLU A 46 6.14 1.41 -16.75
N ASN A 47 5.44 0.79 -15.80
CA ASN A 47 4.26 1.37 -15.18
C ASN A 47 4.59 2.68 -14.45
N TYR A 48 5.67 2.74 -13.66
CA TYR A 48 6.09 3.97 -12.97
C TYR A 48 6.58 5.06 -13.92
N ARG A 49 7.19 4.70 -15.05
CA ARG A 49 7.53 5.67 -16.10
C ARG A 49 6.28 6.28 -16.72
N ARG A 50 5.25 5.46 -16.97
CA ARG A 50 3.97 5.90 -17.55
C ARG A 50 3.11 6.67 -16.53
N PHE A 51 3.12 6.24 -15.28
CA PHE A 51 2.34 6.78 -14.17
C PHE A 51 3.26 7.08 -12.97
N PRO A 52 3.97 8.21 -12.99
CA PRO A 52 4.91 8.54 -11.93
C PRO A 52 4.22 8.74 -10.56
N LEU A 53 4.75 8.11 -9.51
CA LEU A 53 4.28 8.21 -8.11
C LEU A 53 4.60 9.55 -7.43
N ARG A 54 4.60 10.67 -8.17
CA ARG A 54 5.08 11.99 -7.72
C ARG A 54 4.42 12.40 -6.40
N GLY A 55 5.23 12.55 -5.36
CA GLY A 55 4.78 13.00 -4.04
C GLY A 55 4.01 11.95 -3.23
N PHE A 56 3.81 10.73 -3.74
CA PHE A 56 3.07 9.68 -3.04
C PHE A 56 3.75 9.30 -1.72
N HIS A 57 5.00 8.83 -1.76
CA HIS A 57 5.73 8.41 -0.56
C HIS A 57 5.94 9.55 0.42
N PHE A 58 6.22 10.77 -0.08
CA PHE A 58 6.34 11.94 0.79
C PHE A 58 5.04 12.24 1.53
N THR A 59 3.90 12.16 0.84
CA THR A 59 2.57 12.33 1.44
C THR A 59 2.30 11.27 2.51
N ILE A 60 2.57 10.00 2.21
CA ILE A 60 2.37 8.89 3.14
C ILE A 60 3.25 9.05 4.39
N LEU A 61 4.55 9.29 4.21
CA LEU A 61 5.48 9.50 5.32
C LEU A 61 5.05 10.69 6.18
N SER A 62 4.69 11.81 5.56
CA SER A 62 4.23 13.00 6.27
C SER A 62 2.96 12.73 7.08
N ALA A 63 2.00 11.97 6.54
CA ALA A 63 0.79 11.58 7.25
C ALA A 63 1.09 10.64 8.42
N PHE A 64 1.97 9.66 8.21
CA PHE A 64 2.44 8.74 9.23
C PHE A 64 3.11 9.47 10.41
N PHE A 65 4.07 10.36 10.13
CA PHE A 65 4.74 11.13 11.18
C PHE A 65 3.77 12.04 11.95
N ARG A 66 2.86 12.73 11.26
CA ARG A 66 1.82 13.53 11.92
C ARG A 66 0.96 12.68 12.86
N HIS A 67 0.61 11.46 12.47
CA HIS A 67 -0.15 10.55 13.32
C HIS A 67 0.66 10.10 14.53
N ILE A 68 1.90 9.66 14.36
CA ILE A 68 2.76 9.23 15.48
C ILE A 68 2.98 10.35 16.49
N VAL A 69 3.20 11.59 16.04
CA VAL A 69 3.38 12.73 16.94
C VAL A 69 2.13 12.99 17.78
N LYS A 70 0.94 12.86 17.19
CA LYS A 70 -0.33 13.08 17.90
C LYS A 70 -0.78 11.88 18.74
N HIS A 71 -0.42 10.68 18.32
CA HIS A 71 -0.94 9.43 18.86
C HIS A 71 0.15 8.33 18.90
N PRO A 72 1.18 8.49 19.75
CA PRO A 72 2.38 7.65 19.71
C PRO A 72 2.13 6.17 20.04
N LEU A 73 1.05 5.86 20.76
CA LEU A 73 0.68 4.49 21.16
C LEU A 73 -0.46 3.91 20.32
N ASN A 74 -1.07 4.69 19.42
CA ASN A 74 -2.19 4.20 18.62
C ASN A 74 -1.69 3.82 17.22
N PRO A 75 -2.06 2.63 16.72
CA PRO A 75 -1.79 2.29 15.34
C PRO A 75 -2.48 3.28 14.39
N LEU A 76 -2.00 3.32 13.15
CA LEU A 76 -2.65 4.05 12.09
C LEU A 76 -4.11 3.58 11.91
N PRO A 77 -5.09 4.49 11.77
CA PRO A 77 -6.53 4.18 11.85
C PRO A 77 -7.03 3.27 10.71
N MET A 78 -6.32 3.25 9.58
CA MET A 78 -6.64 2.37 8.44
C MET A 78 -6.09 0.95 8.57
N MET A 79 -5.20 0.68 9.55
CA MET A 79 -4.62 -0.65 9.75
C MET A 79 -5.65 -1.57 10.40
N LYS A 80 -6.09 -2.59 9.67
CA LYS A 80 -7.03 -3.61 10.15
C LYS A 80 -6.27 -4.87 10.58
N LYS A 81 -6.75 -5.52 11.65
CA LYS A 81 -6.23 -6.83 12.10
C LYS A 81 -6.72 -7.94 11.18
#